data_AF-A0A0E0PXE1-F1
#
_entry.id   AF-A0A0E0PXE1-F1
#
_cell.length_a   1.000
_cell.length_b   1.000
_cell.length_c   1.000
_cell.angle_alpha   90.00
_cell.angle_beta   90.00
_cell.angle_gamma   90.00
#
_symmetry.space_group_name_H-M   'P 1'
#
loop_
_entity.id
_entity.type
_entity.pdbx_description
1 polymer ?
#
loop_
_entity_poly.entity_id
_entity_poly.type
_entity_poly.pdbx_seq_one_letter_code
_entity_poly.pdbx_strand_id
1 'polypeptide(L)'
;MARMIITGAVAFLFLASLVASQSADGPVPAVETAAAEPNCCVDFHSWAKNTGCSPEQSDDCNTWCQSQCRGGECKPRGGRHFCHCFC
;
A
#
# COMPACT_ATOMS: atom_id res chain seq x y z
N MET A 1 -53.83 -21.64 -39.50
CA MET A 1 -52.53 -21.79 -40.19
C MET A 1 -51.60 -20.71 -39.64
N ALA A 2 -50.56 -21.15 -38.94
CA ALA A 2 -49.75 -20.35 -38.03
C ALA A 2 -49.00 -19.21 -38.73
N ARG A 3 -48.92 -18.04 -38.08
CA ARG A 3 -48.06 -16.93 -38.51
C ARG A 3 -46.64 -17.15 -37.98
N MET A 4 -45.73 -17.21 -38.94
CA MET A 4 -44.31 -17.45 -38.84
C MET A 4 -43.62 -16.39 -37.96
N ILE A 5 -42.72 -16.88 -37.10
CA ILE A 5 -41.84 -16.13 -36.21
C ILE A 5 -40.54 -15.78 -36.99
N ILE A 6 -39.86 -14.73 -36.53
CA ILE A 6 -38.44 -14.37 -36.76
C ILE A 6 -38.22 -13.67 -38.11
N THR A 7 -37.73 -12.42 -38.19
CA THR A 7 -36.33 -12.05 -38.00
C THR A 7 -36.21 -10.53 -38.13
N GLY A 8 -35.44 -9.86 -37.28
CA GLY A 8 -35.07 -8.46 -37.54
C GLY A 8 -34.76 -7.65 -36.29
N ALA A 9 -33.60 -7.93 -35.70
CA ALA A 9 -32.74 -6.98 -35.00
C ALA A 9 -33.35 -5.61 -34.63
N VAL A 10 -34.06 -5.54 -33.50
CA VAL A 10 -34.28 -4.25 -32.82
C VAL A 10 -33.28 -4.19 -31.68
N ALA A 11 -32.23 -3.44 -31.96
CA ALA A 11 -31.16 -3.01 -31.06
C ALA A 11 -31.65 -2.84 -29.62
N PHE A 12 -31.42 -3.85 -28.78
CA PHE A 12 -31.44 -3.65 -27.34
C PHE A 12 -30.15 -2.96 -26.96
N LEU A 13 -30.30 -1.64 -26.88
CA LEU A 13 -29.35 -0.64 -26.45
C LEU A 13 -28.49 -1.16 -25.29
N PHE A 14 -27.19 -1.25 -25.55
CA PHE A 14 -26.14 -1.38 -24.54
C PHE A 14 -26.27 -0.20 -23.57
N LEU A 15 -26.93 -0.44 -22.45
CA LEU A 15 -27.05 0.52 -21.36
C LEU A 15 -25.71 0.58 -20.61
N ALA A 16 -25.01 1.67 -20.88
CA ALA A 16 -23.94 2.32 -20.13
C ALA A 16 -23.45 1.63 -18.85
N SER A 17 -22.20 1.20 -18.87
CA SER A 17 -21.40 0.93 -17.68
C SER A 17 -21.22 2.21 -16.85
N LEU A 18 -22.03 2.39 -15.80
CA LEU A 18 -21.68 3.32 -14.73
C LEU A 18 -20.65 2.64 -13.83
N VAL A 19 -19.39 3.01 -14.01
CA VAL A 19 -18.32 2.81 -13.04
C VAL A 19 -18.66 3.66 -11.81
N ALA A 20 -18.99 2.99 -10.71
CA ALA A 20 -19.14 3.63 -9.42
C ALA A 20 -17.74 3.89 -8.82
N SER A 21 -17.17 5.05 -9.11
CA SER A 21 -16.02 5.57 -8.36
C SER A 21 -16.51 6.19 -7.06
N GLN A 22 -16.64 5.39 -6.02
CA GLN A 22 -17.04 5.83 -4.69
C GLN A 22 -15.84 5.60 -3.75
N SER A 23 -14.82 6.47 -3.83
CA SER A 23 -13.79 6.59 -2.79
C SER A 23 -14.40 7.34 -1.61
N ALA A 24 -15.18 6.63 -0.81
CA ALA A 24 -15.63 7.11 0.49
C ALA A 24 -14.54 6.79 1.52
N ASP A 25 -13.55 7.66 1.63
CA ASP A 25 -12.70 7.77 2.83
C ASP A 25 -12.13 9.18 2.84
N GLY A 26 -12.92 10.13 3.33
CA GLY A 26 -12.31 11.33 3.89
C GLY A 26 -11.47 10.87 5.08
N PRO A 27 -10.18 11.26 5.21
CA PRO A 27 -9.34 10.79 6.30
C PRO A 27 -9.93 11.29 7.61
N VAL A 28 -10.56 10.38 8.35
CA VAL A 28 -10.68 10.51 9.79
C VAL A 28 -9.24 10.72 10.30
N PRO A 29 -8.96 11.73 11.15
CA PRO A 29 -7.66 11.80 11.81
C PRO A 29 -7.64 10.67 12.83
N ALA A 30 -7.34 9.46 12.37
CA ALA A 30 -6.87 8.42 13.23
C ALA A 30 -5.61 8.99 13.86
N VAL A 31 -5.62 9.15 15.18
CA VAL A 31 -4.38 9.29 15.95
C VAL A 31 -3.74 7.91 15.95
N GLU A 32 -3.37 7.45 14.76
CA GLU A 32 -2.23 6.59 14.61
C GLU A 32 -1.08 7.49 15.06
N THR A 33 -0.25 7.03 15.99
CA THR A 33 1.15 7.45 15.92
C THR A 33 1.60 6.98 14.56
N ALA A 34 1.38 7.82 13.53
CA ALA A 34 1.75 7.55 12.17
C ALA A 34 3.25 7.37 12.27
N ALA A 35 3.67 6.11 12.18
CA ALA A 35 5.05 5.81 11.97
C ALA A 35 5.45 6.65 10.78
N ALA A 36 6.33 7.64 10.99
CA ALA A 36 6.71 8.56 9.94
C ALA A 36 7.08 7.72 8.70
N GLU A 37 6.58 8.11 7.52
CA GLU A 37 6.86 7.34 6.32
C GLU A 37 8.39 7.21 6.10
N PRO A 38 8.87 6.05 5.65
CA PRO A 38 10.30 5.82 5.50
C PRO A 38 10.89 6.78 4.46
N ASN A 39 11.97 7.46 4.85
CA ASN A 39 12.80 8.23 3.93
C ASN A 39 14.00 7.38 3.51
N CYS A 40 14.36 7.40 2.23
CA CYS A 40 15.45 6.55 1.72
C CYS A 40 16.82 7.13 2.07
N CYS A 41 17.82 6.24 2.23
CA CYS A 41 19.18 6.56 2.69
C CYS A 41 19.26 7.16 4.09
N VAL A 42 18.33 6.79 4.98
CA VAL A 42 18.28 7.28 6.37
C VAL A 42 18.26 6.12 7.34
N ASP A 43 18.93 6.30 8.48
CA ASP A 43 18.88 5.40 9.63
C ASP A 43 17.74 5.81 10.58
N PHE A 44 16.82 4.88 10.83
CA PHE A 44 15.70 5.06 11.74
C PHE A 44 15.92 4.29 13.04
N HIS A 45 16.01 5.03 14.15
CA HIS A 45 15.92 4.40 15.47
C HIS A 45 14.47 4.05 15.80
N SER A 46 13.51 4.83 15.34
CA SER A 46 12.09 4.55 15.51
C SER A 46 11.46 4.46 14.13
N TRP A 47 10.85 3.32 13.84
CA TRP A 47 10.31 2.97 12.52
C TRP A 47 9.13 2.04 12.70
N ALA A 48 8.13 2.12 11.82
CA ALA A 48 6.85 1.44 12.04
C ALA A 48 6.35 1.65 13.48
N LYS A 49 6.17 0.56 14.26
CA LYS A 49 5.80 0.60 15.67
C LYS A 49 6.95 0.19 16.61
N ASN A 50 8.17 0.12 16.08
CA ASN A 50 9.37 -0.37 16.74
C ASN A 50 10.30 0.76 17.15
N THR A 51 11.07 0.54 18.22
CA THR A 51 12.23 1.37 18.60
C THR A 51 13.46 0.48 18.69
N GLY A 52 14.54 0.90 18.04
CA GLY A 52 15.65 0.06 17.65
C GLY A 52 15.23 -0.97 16.61
N CYS A 53 16.14 -1.89 16.33
CA CYS A 53 15.82 -3.08 15.58
C CYS A 53 16.75 -4.23 16.01
N SER A 54 16.34 -5.47 15.82
CA SER A 54 17.19 -6.64 16.07
C SER A 54 17.49 -7.31 14.74
N PRO A 55 18.56 -8.13 14.63
CA PRO A 55 18.85 -8.86 13.39
C PRO A 55 17.64 -9.67 12.87
N GLU A 56 16.84 -10.22 13.79
CA GLU A 56 15.61 -10.96 13.48
C GLU A 56 14.49 -10.09 12.89
N GLN A 57 14.51 -8.78 13.16
CA GLN A 57 13.52 -7.82 12.62
C GLN A 57 14.02 -7.14 11.33
N SER A 58 15.08 -7.67 10.72
CA SER A 58 15.61 -7.10 9.47
C SER A 58 14.62 -7.25 8.31
N ASP A 59 13.84 -8.34 8.26
CA ASP A 59 12.82 -8.54 7.23
C ASP A 59 11.64 -7.58 7.40
N ASP A 60 11.23 -7.31 8.64
CA ASP A 60 10.21 -6.30 8.96
C ASP A 60 10.69 -4.89 8.58
N CYS A 61 11.95 -4.56 8.92
CA CYS A 61 12.59 -3.30 8.51
C CYS A 61 12.64 -3.18 6.99
N ASN A 62 13.02 -4.25 6.30
CA ASN A 62 13.03 -4.28 4.84
C ASN A 62 11.63 -4.03 4.27
N THR A 63 10.63 -4.77 4.74
CA THR A 63 9.23 -4.66 4.29
C THR A 63 8.69 -3.26 4.51
N TRP A 64 8.98 -2.65 5.66
CA TRP A 64 8.59 -1.27 5.96
C TRP A 64 9.24 -0.28 4.98
N CYS A 65 10.55 -0.35 4.79
CA CYS A 65 11.26 0.52 3.86
C CYS A 65 10.81 0.32 2.39
N GLN A 66 10.44 -0.89 1.97
CA GLN A 66 9.99 -1.17 0.60
C GLN A 66 8.72 -0.42 0.17
N SER A 67 7.97 0.15 1.12
CA SER A 67 6.82 1.00 0.80
C SER A 67 7.19 2.26 0.01
N GLN A 68 8.40 2.80 0.20
CA GLN A 68 8.87 4.03 -0.44
C GLN A 68 10.30 3.92 -1.03
N CYS A 69 11.05 2.88 -0.66
CA CYS A 69 12.48 2.73 -0.93
C CYS A 69 12.82 1.36 -1.53
N ARG A 70 14.09 1.12 -1.88
CA ARG A 70 14.53 -0.19 -2.46
C ARG A 70 14.49 -1.36 -1.47
N GLY A 71 14.41 -1.03 -0.18
CA GLY A 71 14.42 -1.99 0.91
C GLY A 71 15.14 -1.41 2.12
N GLY A 72 15.41 -2.26 3.09
CA GLY A 72 16.10 -1.85 4.30
C GLY A 72 16.75 -3.00 5.04
N GLU A 73 17.64 -2.67 5.97
CA GLU A 73 18.32 -3.66 6.80
C GLU A 73 18.63 -3.10 8.19
N CYS A 74 18.62 -3.98 9.19
CA CYS A 74 19.11 -3.65 10.52
C CYS A 74 20.62 -3.47 10.57
N LYS A 75 21.09 -2.23 10.80
CA LYS A 75 22.52 -1.94 10.93
C LYS A 75 22.90 -1.52 12.36
N PRO A 76 23.98 -2.08 12.94
CA PRO A 76 24.53 -1.57 14.19
C PRO A 76 25.29 -0.25 13.97
N ARG A 77 25.04 0.73 14.84
CA ARG A 77 25.70 2.05 14.91
C ARG A 77 25.90 2.44 16.39
N GLY A 78 27.16 2.55 16.82
CA GLY A 78 27.49 3.04 18.17
C GLY A 78 26.85 2.23 19.32
N GLY A 79 26.74 0.91 19.17
CA GLY A 79 26.15 0.02 20.19
C GLY A 79 24.62 -0.04 20.20
N ARG A 80 23.93 0.64 19.27
CA ARG A 80 22.49 0.50 19.01
C ARG A 80 22.25 0.05 17.59
N HIS A 81 21.09 -0.53 17.33
CA HIS A 81 20.69 -0.99 16.01
C HIS A 81 19.61 -0.08 15.45
N PHE A 82 19.73 0.24 14.17
CA PHE A 82 18.86 1.14 13.44
C PHE A 82 18.38 0.43 12.17
N CYS A 83 17.14 0.68 11.79
CA CYS A 83 16.63 0.27 10.49
C CYS A 83 17.13 1.26 9.44
N HIS A 84 18.01 0.83 8.54
CA HIS A 84 18.52 1.66 7.46
C HIS A 84 17.73 1.39 6.18
N CYS A 85 17.04 2.40 5.65
CA CYS A 85 16.36 2.28 4.35
C CYS A 85 17.32 2.64 3.20
N PHE A 86 17.40 1.82 2.16
CA PHE A 86 18.27 2.02 1.01
C PHE A 86 17.62 2.88 -0.08
N CYS A 87 18.39 3.76 -0.71
CA CYS A 87 18.09 4.26 -2.06
C CYS A 87 18.46 3.20 -3.12
#